data_AF-A0A2P6WHG3-F1
#
_entry.id   AF-A0A2P6WHG3-F1
#
_cell.length_a   1.000
_cell.length_b   1.000
_cell.length_c   1.000
_cell.angle_alpha   90.00
_cell.angle_beta   90.00
_cell.angle_gamma   90.00
#
_symmetry.space_group_name_H-M   'P 1'
#
loop_
_entity.id
_entity.type
_entity.pdbx_description
1 polymer ?
#
loop_
_entity_poly.entity_id
_entity_poly.type
_entity_poly.pdbx_seq_one_letter_code
_entity_poly.pdbx_strand_id
1 'polypeptide(L)'
;MGRDVHGRKLRPGEKGGEAVGKTKRGKGTKWMVLADGEGLPLGVRLESASPSEVTLAEATLAEVRVPQPKGRPRQKPKRIIADRGYDSDPLRERLKKRGIELIAPYRKNNKERRYEDGRKLRRYLRRWIVERTNAWLGQFRRLLVRHEHLLSTYRAFFYIACFWIILRRCF
;
A
#
# COMPACT_ATOMS: atom_id res chain seq x y z
N MET A 1 16.64 16.28 -22.84
CA MET A 1 15.74 16.78 -21.78
C MET A 1 16.47 16.71 -20.45
N GLY A 2 17.10 17.80 -20.02
CA GLY A 2 17.88 17.84 -18.78
C GLY A 2 18.07 19.29 -18.34
N ARG A 3 17.34 19.67 -17.30
CA ARG A 3 17.28 20.94 -16.52
C ARG A 3 15.87 20.93 -15.89
N ASP A 4 15.60 20.95 -14.58
CA ASP A 4 16.27 21.58 -13.45
C ASP A 4 16.06 20.77 -12.16
N VAL A 5 17.08 20.03 -11.71
CA VAL A 5 17.11 19.56 -10.31
C VAL A 5 17.85 20.61 -9.51
N HIS A 6 17.10 21.54 -8.94
CA HIS A 6 17.63 22.57 -8.06
C HIS A 6 18.44 21.92 -6.92
N GLY A 7 19.66 22.41 -6.62
CA GLY A 7 20.55 21.75 -5.64
C GLY A 7 19.92 21.50 -4.26
N ARG A 8 18.95 22.32 -3.85
CA ARG A 8 18.15 22.12 -2.62
C ARG A 8 17.35 20.80 -2.60
N LYS A 9 16.98 20.26 -3.77
CA LYS A 9 16.27 18.98 -3.92
C LYS A 9 17.19 17.76 -3.76
N LEU A 10 18.51 17.96 -3.87
CA LEU A 10 19.53 16.94 -3.66
C LEU A 10 20.08 16.95 -2.22
N ARG A 11 19.82 18.02 -1.46
CA ARG A 11 20.20 18.09 -0.05
C ARG A 11 19.29 17.15 0.76
N PRO A 12 19.86 16.14 1.45
CA PRO A 12 19.08 15.26 2.30
C PRO A 12 18.50 16.06 3.48
N GLY A 13 17.24 15.78 3.81
CA GLY A 13 16.55 16.38 4.94
C GLY A 13 15.50 15.42 5.49
N GLU A 14 15.53 15.20 6.80
CA GLU A 14 14.59 14.26 7.43
C GLU A 14 13.14 14.74 7.23
N LYS A 15 12.29 13.86 6.69
CA LYS A 15 10.83 14.07 6.59
C LYS A 15 10.47 15.43 5.97
N GLY A 16 11.21 15.84 4.94
CA GLY A 16 10.96 17.02 4.12
C GLY A 16 10.70 16.66 2.65
N GLY A 17 10.13 17.60 1.89
CA GLY A 17 9.94 17.47 0.45
C GLY A 17 8.57 16.97 0.00
N GLU A 18 8.52 16.52 -1.26
CA GLU A 18 7.27 16.18 -1.96
C GLU A 18 6.53 15.02 -1.29
N ALA A 19 5.19 15.06 -1.28
CA ALA A 19 4.34 14.02 -0.70
C ALA A 19 4.71 13.64 0.76
N VAL A 20 5.14 14.64 1.54
CA VAL A 20 5.22 14.55 3.00
C VAL A 20 4.02 15.27 3.61
N GLY A 21 3.23 14.55 4.39
CA GLY A 21 2.03 15.05 5.08
C GLY A 21 2.18 15.02 6.59
N LYS A 22 1.33 15.76 7.30
CA LYS A 22 1.26 15.71 8.77
C LYS A 22 0.61 14.41 9.23
N THR A 23 1.09 13.88 10.34
CA THR A 23 0.50 12.74 11.07
C THR A 23 0.21 13.16 12.51
N LYS A 24 -0.43 12.28 13.29
CA LYS A 24 -0.68 12.54 14.72
C LYS A 24 0.61 12.73 15.55
N ARG A 25 1.74 12.21 15.09
CA ARG A 25 3.02 12.21 15.83
C ARG A 25 4.20 12.76 15.02
N GLY A 26 3.93 13.56 13.98
CA GLY A 26 4.99 14.15 13.14
C GLY A 26 4.58 14.35 11.69
N LYS A 27 5.48 14.00 10.77
CA LYS A 27 5.28 14.09 9.32
C LYS A 27 5.84 12.86 8.64
N GLY A 28 5.32 12.53 7.46
CA GLY A 28 5.85 11.43 6.67
C GLY A 28 5.11 11.20 5.37
N THR A 29 5.50 10.11 4.71
CA THR A 29 4.88 9.57 3.51
C THR A 29 4.23 8.26 3.87
N LYS A 30 2.98 8.08 3.44
CA LYS A 30 2.23 6.84 3.65
C LYS A 30 2.58 5.85 2.55
N TRP A 31 2.81 4.60 2.96
CA TRP A 31 3.00 3.49 2.04
C TRP A 31 1.72 2.70 1.96
N MET A 32 1.16 2.62 0.77
CA MET A 32 0.05 1.74 0.47
C MET A 32 0.62 0.57 -0.32
N VAL A 33 0.64 -0.62 0.27
CA VAL A 33 1.22 -1.82 -0.33
C VAL A 33 0.14 -2.87 -0.48
N LEU A 34 -0.05 -3.36 -1.70
CA LEU A 34 -0.81 -4.57 -1.98
C LEU A 34 0.16 -5.74 -2.09
N ALA A 35 -0.02 -6.75 -1.24
CA ALA A 35 0.76 -7.97 -1.28
C ALA A 35 -0.10 -9.17 -1.70
N ASP A 36 0.54 -10.19 -2.27
CA ASP A 36 -0.10 -11.47 -2.57
C ASP A 36 -0.20 -12.39 -1.32
N GLY A 37 -0.58 -13.65 -1.53
CA GLY A 37 -0.71 -14.64 -0.44
C GLY A 37 0.62 -15.04 0.21
N GLU A 38 1.75 -14.77 -0.44
CA GLU A 38 3.10 -15.11 0.04
C GLU A 38 3.87 -13.89 0.57
N GLY A 39 3.22 -12.71 0.54
CA GLY A 39 3.78 -11.45 0.97
C GLY A 39 4.59 -10.72 -0.10
N LEU A 40 4.47 -11.11 -1.38
CA LEU A 40 5.12 -10.44 -2.50
C LEU A 40 4.39 -9.13 -2.82
N PRO A 41 5.08 -7.98 -2.82
CA PRO A 41 4.45 -6.71 -3.16
C PRO A 41 4.06 -6.68 -4.65
N LEU A 42 2.76 -6.58 -4.93
CA LEU A 42 2.18 -6.54 -6.28
C LEU A 42 1.82 -5.13 -6.76
N GLY A 43 1.61 -4.20 -5.83
CA GLY A 43 1.24 -2.82 -6.11
C GLY A 43 1.67 -1.92 -4.96
N VAL A 44 2.24 -0.77 -5.30
CA VAL A 44 2.77 0.18 -4.33
C VAL A 44 2.33 1.58 -4.71
N ARG A 45 1.75 2.29 -3.76
CA ARG A 45 1.48 3.72 -3.87
C ARG A 45 2.08 4.47 -2.69
N LEU A 46 2.82 5.53 -3.01
CA LEU A 46 3.42 6.44 -2.04
C LEU A 46 2.70 7.77 -2.12
N GLU A 47 2.17 8.23 -0.99
CA GLU A 47 1.34 9.43 -0.92
C GLU A 47 1.67 10.24 0.34
N SER A 48 1.28 11.52 0.35
CA SER A 48 1.27 12.31 1.58
C SER A 48 0.61 11.55 2.73
N ALA A 49 1.09 11.71 3.96
CA ALA A 49 0.51 11.00 5.10
C ALA A 49 -0.85 11.56 5.59
N SER A 50 -1.29 12.71 5.05
CA SER A 50 -2.53 13.37 5.46
C SER A 50 -3.83 12.65 5.05
N PRO A 51 -3.99 12.15 3.80
CA PRO A 51 -5.22 11.50 3.37
C PRO A 51 -5.51 10.18 4.12
N SER A 52 -6.80 9.85 4.22
CA SER A 52 -7.25 8.56 4.77
C SER A 52 -6.81 7.41 3.87
N GLU A 53 -6.45 6.27 4.45
CA GLU A 53 -6.08 5.06 3.69
C GLU A 53 -7.23 4.56 2.81
N VAL A 54 -8.47 4.70 3.29
CA VAL A 54 -9.68 4.29 2.55
C VAL A 54 -9.81 5.02 1.22
N THR A 55 -9.45 6.31 1.17
CA THR A 55 -9.54 7.11 -0.05
C THR A 55 -8.42 6.77 -1.05
N LEU A 56 -7.33 6.17 -0.59
CA LEU A 56 -6.20 5.75 -1.41
C LEU A 56 -6.30 4.30 -1.89
N ALA A 57 -7.23 3.52 -1.34
CA ALA A 57 -7.35 2.08 -1.59
C ALA A 57 -7.50 1.75 -3.09
N GLU A 58 -8.40 2.42 -3.79
CA GLU A 58 -8.67 2.13 -5.20
C GLU A 58 -7.55 2.59 -6.12
N ALA A 59 -6.92 3.72 -5.80
CA ALA A 59 -5.75 4.22 -6.53
C ALA A 59 -4.55 3.27 -6.34
N THR A 60 -4.39 2.70 -5.14
CA THR A 60 -3.35 1.68 -4.87
C THR A 60 -3.62 0.40 -5.64
N LEU A 61 -4.89 -0.02 -5.70
CA LEU A 61 -5.32 -1.20 -6.44
C LEU A 61 -5.07 -1.07 -7.95
N ALA A 62 -5.09 0.15 -8.49
CA ALA A 62 -4.80 0.40 -9.90
C ALA A 62 -3.32 0.16 -10.27
N GLU A 63 -2.42 0.14 -9.29
CA GLU A 63 -0.97 -0.12 -9.49
C GLU A 63 -0.67 -1.60 -9.73
N VAL A 64 -1.64 -2.50 -9.53
CA VAL A 64 -1.43 -3.95 -9.66
C VAL A 64 -1.21 -4.31 -11.12
N ARG A 65 -0.07 -4.94 -11.41
CA ARG A 65 0.25 -5.45 -12.73
C ARG A 65 1.06 -6.74 -12.63
N VAL A 66 0.36 -7.88 -12.59
CA VAL A 66 1.00 -9.20 -12.51
C VAL A 66 1.18 -9.77 -13.91
N PRO A 67 2.42 -9.99 -14.39
CA PRO A 67 2.68 -10.62 -15.68
C PRO A 67 2.02 -12.01 -15.78
N GLN A 68 1.58 -12.38 -16.97
CA GLN A 68 1.03 -13.70 -17.26
C GLN A 68 1.79 -14.31 -18.43
N PRO A 69 1.91 -15.65 -18.53
CA PRO A 69 2.62 -16.31 -19.64
C PRO A 69 2.05 -15.96 -21.03
N LYS A 70 0.74 -15.69 -21.12
CA LYS A 70 0.07 -15.24 -22.33
C LYS A 70 -0.97 -14.18 -21.98
N GLY A 71 -1.13 -13.18 -22.85
CA GLY A 71 -2.16 -12.14 -22.74
C GLY A 71 -1.78 -10.93 -21.88
N ARG A 72 -2.79 -10.11 -21.54
CA ARG A 72 -2.61 -8.89 -20.75
C ARG A 72 -2.29 -9.22 -19.30
N PRO A 73 -1.41 -8.46 -18.61
CA PRO A 73 -1.16 -8.63 -17.18
C PRO A 73 -2.45 -8.63 -16.36
N ARG A 74 -2.50 -9.48 -15.33
CA ARG A 74 -3.61 -9.52 -14.39
C ARG A 74 -3.55 -8.30 -13.47
N GLN A 75 -4.60 -7.48 -13.50
CA GLN A 75 -4.73 -6.25 -12.71
C GLN A 75 -5.80 -6.35 -11.61
N LYS A 76 -6.75 -7.28 -11.75
CA LYS A 76 -7.91 -7.40 -10.84
C LYS A 76 -7.74 -8.59 -9.88
N PRO A 77 -7.61 -8.36 -8.56
CA PRO A 77 -7.72 -9.43 -7.57
C PRO A 77 -9.20 -9.82 -7.36
N LYS A 78 -9.44 -11.08 -6.96
CA LYS A 78 -10.79 -11.55 -6.60
C LYS A 78 -11.20 -11.06 -5.21
N ARG A 79 -10.23 -10.94 -4.29
CA ARG A 79 -10.42 -10.59 -2.88
C ARG A 79 -9.31 -9.67 -2.42
N ILE A 80 -9.63 -8.76 -1.52
CA ILE A 80 -8.67 -7.90 -0.83
C ILE A 80 -8.90 -8.06 0.66
N ILE A 81 -7.86 -8.37 1.42
CA ILE A 81 -7.88 -8.37 2.88
C ILE A 81 -7.27 -7.06 3.34
N ALA A 82 -7.99 -6.32 4.18
CA ALA A 82 -7.53 -5.04 4.67
C ALA A 82 -7.83 -4.88 6.17
N ASP A 83 -7.10 -3.97 6.79
CA ASP A 83 -7.26 -3.66 8.20
C ASP A 83 -8.65 -3.09 8.51
N ARG A 84 -9.03 -3.15 9.79
CA ARG A 84 -10.26 -2.51 10.31
C ARG A 84 -10.37 -1.02 9.95
N GLY A 85 -9.24 -0.34 9.71
CA GLY A 85 -9.22 1.04 9.23
C GLY A 85 -9.96 1.23 7.91
N TYR A 86 -10.05 0.18 7.09
CA TYR A 86 -10.75 0.14 5.80
C TYR A 86 -12.24 -0.19 5.90
N ASP A 87 -12.80 -0.22 7.12
CA ASP A 87 -14.24 -0.34 7.29
C ASP A 87 -14.98 0.86 6.67
N SER A 88 -15.53 0.65 5.48
CA SER A 88 -16.24 1.65 4.69
C SER A 88 -17.19 0.98 3.72
N ASP A 89 -18.49 1.11 3.97
CA ASP A 89 -19.53 0.57 3.08
C ASP A 89 -19.48 1.16 1.66
N PRO A 90 -19.23 2.48 1.46
CA PRO A 90 -19.03 3.01 0.12
C PRO A 90 -17.85 2.35 -0.63
N LEU A 91 -16.74 2.06 0.06
CA LEU A 91 -15.61 1.36 -0.55
C LEU A 91 -15.98 -0.09 -0.90
N ARG A 92 -16.67 -0.81 0.01
CA ARG A 92 -17.15 -2.17 -0.24
C ARG A 92 -18.02 -2.22 -1.48
N GLU A 93 -18.96 -1.29 -1.62
CA GLU A 93 -19.88 -1.24 -2.77
C GLU A 93 -19.16 -0.93 -4.08
N ARG A 94 -18.23 0.02 -4.10
CA ARG A 94 -17.43 0.31 -5.30
C ARG A 94 -16.56 -0.88 -5.72
N LEU A 95 -15.93 -1.57 -4.77
CA LEU A 95 -15.15 -2.78 -5.04
C LEU A 95 -16.04 -3.95 -5.49
N LYS A 96 -17.21 -4.12 -4.87
CA LYS A 96 -18.20 -5.14 -5.24
C LYS A 96 -18.71 -4.93 -6.68
N LYS A 97 -19.00 -3.69 -7.08
CA LYS A 97 -19.34 -3.33 -8.48
C LYS A 97 -18.22 -3.69 -9.45
N ARG A 98 -16.97 -3.57 -9.01
CA ARG A 98 -15.79 -4.03 -9.77
C ARG A 98 -15.58 -5.54 -9.71
N GLY A 99 -16.42 -6.31 -9.01
CA GLY A 99 -16.29 -7.75 -8.80
C GLY A 99 -15.12 -8.14 -7.89
N ILE A 100 -14.81 -7.30 -6.91
CA ILE A 100 -13.72 -7.48 -5.94
C ILE A 100 -14.33 -7.49 -4.54
N GLU A 101 -14.06 -8.55 -3.78
CA GLU A 101 -14.57 -8.69 -2.42
C GLU A 101 -13.59 -8.09 -1.40
N LEU A 102 -14.02 -7.05 -0.67
CA LEU A 102 -13.27 -6.46 0.44
C LEU A 102 -13.57 -7.19 1.75
N ILE A 103 -12.54 -7.82 2.32
CA ILE A 103 -12.55 -8.50 3.61
C ILE A 103 -11.81 -7.60 4.61
N ALA A 104 -12.58 -6.73 5.27
CA ALA A 104 -12.13 -5.93 6.39
C ALA A 104 -13.14 -6.08 7.54
N PRO A 105 -12.70 -6.28 8.80
CA PRO A 105 -13.60 -6.34 9.93
C PRO A 105 -14.25 -4.97 10.16
N TYR A 106 -15.48 -4.98 10.67
CA TYR A 106 -16.15 -3.76 11.10
C TYR A 106 -15.41 -3.08 12.25
N ARG A 107 -15.49 -1.74 12.31
CA ARG A 107 -15.04 -0.98 13.49
C ARG A 107 -15.96 -1.29 14.67
N LYS A 108 -15.41 -1.28 15.89
CA LYS A 108 -16.17 -1.63 17.11
C LYS A 108 -17.43 -0.77 17.30
N ASN A 109 -17.39 0.48 16.85
CA ASN A 109 -18.49 1.42 16.93
C ASN A 109 -19.49 1.32 15.75
N ASN A 110 -19.21 0.51 14.73
CA ASN A 110 -20.14 0.29 13.64
C ASN A 110 -21.16 -0.79 14.05
N LYS A 111 -22.39 -0.33 14.29
CA LYS A 111 -23.51 -1.18 14.71
C LYS A 111 -24.19 -1.89 13.53
N GLU A 112 -24.04 -1.36 12.32
CA GLU A 112 -24.68 -1.89 11.12
C GLU A 112 -23.70 -2.72 10.29
N ARG A 113 -23.67 -4.03 10.53
CA ARG A 113 -22.70 -4.94 9.93
C ARG A 113 -23.22 -5.63 8.66
N ARG A 114 -23.67 -4.82 7.71
CA ARG A 114 -24.38 -5.26 6.49
C ARG A 114 -23.64 -6.31 5.65
N TYR A 115 -22.30 -6.26 5.63
CA TYR A 115 -21.44 -7.14 4.84
C TYR A 115 -20.65 -8.15 5.69
N GLU A 116 -20.98 -8.30 6.98
CA GLU A 116 -20.28 -9.24 7.85
C GLU A 116 -20.77 -10.66 7.60
N ASP A 117 -19.93 -11.44 6.93
CA ASP A 117 -20.07 -12.88 6.82
C ASP A 117 -18.91 -13.53 7.57
N GLY A 118 -19.23 -14.20 8.68
CA GLY A 118 -18.25 -14.86 9.53
C GLY A 118 -17.37 -15.87 8.78
N ARG A 119 -17.91 -16.57 7.76
CA ARG A 119 -17.13 -17.53 6.94
C ARG A 119 -16.08 -16.81 6.10
N LYS A 120 -16.44 -15.67 5.52
CA LYS A 120 -15.50 -14.83 4.74
C LYS A 120 -14.49 -14.16 5.65
N LEU A 121 -14.92 -13.71 6.83
CA LEU A 121 -14.07 -13.02 7.80
C LEU A 121 -12.98 -13.94 8.38
N ARG A 122 -13.14 -15.27 8.38
CA ARG A 122 -12.05 -16.21 8.71
C ARG A 122 -10.78 -15.97 7.87
N ARG A 123 -10.92 -15.45 6.65
CA ARG A 123 -9.76 -15.10 5.80
C ARG A 123 -8.97 -13.92 6.34
N TYR A 124 -9.56 -13.07 7.17
CA TYR A 124 -8.86 -11.97 7.82
C TYR A 124 -7.68 -12.43 8.68
N LEU A 125 -7.67 -13.71 9.14
CA LEU A 125 -6.50 -14.32 9.77
C LEU A 125 -5.23 -14.22 8.92
N ARG A 126 -5.35 -14.13 7.58
CA ARG A 126 -4.23 -13.94 6.65
C ARG A 126 -3.66 -12.52 6.65
N ARG A 127 -4.23 -11.58 7.41
CA ARG A 127 -3.69 -10.22 7.58
C ARG A 127 -2.23 -10.22 8.04
N TRP A 128 -1.79 -11.25 8.78
CA TRP A 128 -0.39 -11.37 9.21
C TRP A 128 0.59 -11.29 8.04
N ILE A 129 0.19 -11.72 6.82
CA ILE A 129 1.04 -11.64 5.62
C ILE A 129 1.39 -10.19 5.30
N VAL A 130 0.39 -9.29 5.33
CA VAL A 130 0.60 -7.86 5.07
C VAL A 130 1.46 -7.22 6.16
N GLU A 131 1.21 -7.57 7.42
CA GLU A 131 2.02 -7.07 8.55
C GLU A 131 3.47 -7.52 8.44
N ARG A 132 3.71 -8.77 8.04
CA ARG A 132 5.04 -9.30 7.78
C ARG A 132 5.71 -8.58 6.60
N THR A 133 5.01 -8.38 5.49
CA THR A 133 5.54 -7.63 4.34
C THR A 133 5.92 -6.20 4.73
N ASN A 134 5.07 -5.53 5.53
CA ASN A 134 5.38 -4.20 6.07
C ASN A 134 6.59 -4.22 7.00
N ALA A 135 6.75 -5.26 7.83
CA ALA A 135 7.92 -5.42 8.68
C ALA A 135 9.20 -5.59 7.84
N TRP A 136 9.18 -6.39 6.78
CA TRP A 136 10.31 -6.54 5.85
C TRP A 136 10.68 -5.22 5.18
N LEU A 137 9.69 -4.47 4.68
CA LEU A 137 9.90 -3.14 4.12
C LEU A 137 10.47 -2.17 5.16
N GLY A 138 10.04 -2.29 6.43
CA GLY A 138 10.54 -1.51 7.54
C GLY A 138 12.00 -1.79 7.94
N GLN A 139 12.57 -2.94 7.54
CA GLN A 139 13.99 -3.25 7.80
C GLN A 139 14.94 -2.39 6.95
N PHE A 140 14.46 -1.86 5.81
CA PHE A 140 15.25 -0.95 4.99
C PHE A 140 15.25 0.43 5.65
N ARG A 141 16.34 0.76 6.35
CA ARG A 141 16.50 2.03 7.09
C ARG A 141 16.17 3.26 6.23
N ARG A 142 16.52 3.20 4.95
CA ARG A 142 16.26 4.27 3.95
C ARG A 142 14.77 4.48 3.65
N LEU A 143 13.94 3.46 3.83
CA LEU A 143 12.49 3.61 3.79
C LEU A 143 11.98 4.16 5.11
N LEU A 144 12.39 3.56 6.23
CA LEU A 144 11.92 3.89 7.59
C LEU A 144 12.09 5.37 7.93
N VAL A 145 13.27 5.94 7.66
CA VAL A 145 13.54 7.36 7.79
C VAL A 145 13.84 7.93 6.41
N ARG A 146 12.86 8.66 5.87
CA ARG A 146 12.97 9.30 4.56
C ARG A 146 13.82 10.56 4.65
N HIS A 147 14.85 10.64 3.81
CA HIS A 147 15.71 11.82 3.64
C HIS A 147 15.59 12.44 2.24
N GLU A 148 14.94 11.74 1.30
CA GLU A 148 14.79 12.13 -0.09
C GLU A 148 13.74 13.23 -0.25
N HIS A 149 14.12 14.36 -0.85
CA HIS A 149 13.20 15.47 -1.09
C HIS A 149 12.22 15.19 -2.25
N LEU A 150 12.65 14.41 -3.25
CA LEU A 150 11.84 14.02 -4.42
C LEU A 150 11.10 12.71 -4.16
N LEU A 151 9.81 12.67 -4.52
CA LEU A 151 9.02 11.44 -4.37
C LEU A 151 9.50 10.34 -5.34
N SER A 152 9.98 10.71 -6.52
CA SER A 152 10.50 9.76 -7.52
C SER A 152 11.71 9.00 -6.99
N THR A 153 12.66 9.69 -6.35
CA THR A 153 13.85 9.08 -5.74
C THR A 153 13.46 8.15 -4.60
N TYR A 154 12.54 8.58 -3.73
CA TYR A 154 12.03 7.73 -2.65
C TYR A 154 11.32 6.48 -3.20
N ARG A 155 10.53 6.63 -4.26
CA ARG A 155 9.86 5.52 -4.95
C ARG A 155 10.85 4.53 -5.56
N ALA A 156 11.96 5.01 -6.13
CA ALA A 156 13.01 4.13 -6.64
C ALA A 156 13.60 3.24 -5.54
N PHE A 157 13.93 3.81 -4.36
CA PHE A 157 14.38 3.01 -3.22
C PHE A 157 13.33 2.03 -2.73
N PHE A 158 12.06 2.42 -2.75
CA PHE A 158 10.97 1.54 -2.39
C PHE A 158 10.88 0.33 -3.34
N TYR A 159 11.01 0.55 -4.65
CA TYR A 159 11.02 -0.54 -5.62
C TYR A 159 12.26 -1.44 -5.50
N ILE A 160 13.43 -0.89 -5.17
CA ILE A 160 14.63 -1.70 -4.87
C ILE A 160 14.36 -2.62 -3.67
N ALA A 161 13.72 -2.12 -2.62
CA ALA A 161 13.33 -2.95 -1.46
C ALA A 161 12.32 -4.04 -1.85
N CYS A 162 11.30 -3.70 -2.65
CA CYS A 162 10.35 -4.69 -3.17
C CYS A 162 11.04 -5.77 -4.02
N PHE A 163 11.93 -5.36 -4.92
CA PHE A 163 12.72 -6.26 -5.75
C PHE A 163 13.56 -7.22 -4.89
N TRP A 164 14.22 -6.71 -3.85
CA TRP A 164 15.00 -7.52 -2.93
C TRP A 164 14.15 -8.52 -2.14
N ILE A 165 12.94 -8.13 -1.71
CA ILE A 165 11.98 -9.05 -1.06
C ILE A 165 11.58 -10.16 -2.04
N ILE A 166 11.27 -9.81 -3.29
CA ILE A 166 10.90 -10.80 -4.31
C ILE A 166 12.05 -11.75 -4.57
N LEU A 167 13.27 -11.25 -4.76
CA LEU A 167 14.45 -12.09 -4.99
C LEU A 167 14.62 -13.12 -3.89
N ARG A 168 14.60 -12.71 -2.62
CA ARG A 168 14.76 -13.61 -1.45
C ARG A 168 13.64 -14.63 -1.26
N ARG A 169 12.50 -14.44 -1.91
CA ARG A 169 11.30 -15.29 -1.74
C ARG A 169 11.14 -16.26 -2.90
N CYS A 170 11.61 -15.88 -4.08
CA CYS A 170 11.48 -16.68 -5.30
C CYS A 170 12.75 -17.45 -5.66
N PHE A 171 13.91 -17.05 -5.14
CA PHE A 171 15.22 -17.68 -5.34
C PHE A 171 15.87 -17.93 -3.99
#